data_AF-A0A0B1THL2-F1
#
_entry.id   AF-A0A0B1THL2-F1
#
_cell.length_a   1.000
_cell.length_b   1.000
_cell.length_c   1.000
_cell.angle_alpha   90.00
_cell.angle_beta   90.00
_cell.angle_gamma   90.00
#
_symmetry.space_group_name_H-M   'P 1'
#
loop_
_entity.id
_entity.type
_entity.pdbx_description
1 polymer ?
#
loop_
_entity_poly.entity_id
_entity_poly.type
_entity_poly.pdbx_seq_one_letter_code
_entity_poly.pdbx_strand_id
1 'polypeptide(L)'
;VNTNSDFIDKPSETVKRDSSFEEKCYEIIKGKVLIGIVDQLIQGITTLEECKRRCQKSKEVSDIICKSAIFYEKEKECIIASQSRSDIPDLFIEDDQAVYIENTCLSQSGSSIKKLQKMGETVPEISTQDTPTTTKVKRDGSKQRL
;
A
#
# COMPACT_ATOMS: atom_id res chain seq x y z
N VAL A 1 11.44 -44.04 -51.70
CA VAL A 1 11.22 -45.09 -50.67
C VAL A 1 11.86 -44.61 -49.37
N ASN A 2 11.09 -44.67 -48.26
CA ASN A 2 11.47 -44.76 -46.84
C ASN A 2 12.93 -45.16 -46.54
N THR A 3 13.63 -44.79 -45.46
CA THR A 3 13.33 -44.36 -44.06
C THR A 3 14.67 -43.86 -43.46
N ASN A 4 14.75 -42.96 -42.48
CA ASN A 4 14.75 -43.28 -41.04
C ASN A 4 14.97 -42.01 -40.18
N SER A 5 14.47 -42.10 -38.95
CA SER A 5 14.50 -41.21 -37.79
C SER A 5 15.83 -40.50 -37.47
N ASP A 6 15.77 -39.33 -36.81
CA ASP A 6 16.09 -39.28 -35.38
C ASP A 6 15.72 -37.94 -34.72
N PHE A 7 15.20 -38.08 -33.50
CA PHE A 7 14.55 -37.11 -32.64
C PHE A 7 15.55 -36.76 -31.53
N ILE A 8 16.13 -35.55 -31.50
CA ILE A 8 16.82 -35.03 -30.30
C ILE A 8 16.61 -33.51 -30.21
N ASP A 9 15.54 -33.10 -29.52
CA ASP A 9 15.49 -31.81 -28.83
C ASP A 9 16.40 -31.91 -27.60
N LYS A 10 17.55 -31.23 -27.65
CA LYS A 10 18.57 -31.22 -26.59
C LYS A 10 18.29 -30.06 -25.62
N PRO A 11 18.39 -30.29 -24.30
CA PRO A 11 17.74 -29.47 -23.29
C PRO A 11 18.33 -28.07 -23.12
N SER A 12 17.42 -27.19 -22.74
CA SER A 12 17.56 -25.87 -22.14
C SER A 12 18.85 -25.69 -21.33
N GLU A 13 19.66 -24.73 -21.75
CA GLU A 13 20.76 -24.21 -20.95
C GLU A 13 20.24 -23.57 -19.66
N THR A 14 20.77 -24.06 -18.55
CA THR A 14 20.58 -23.56 -17.19
C THR A 14 21.05 -22.11 -17.08
N VAL A 15 20.09 -21.17 -17.06
CA VAL A 15 20.32 -19.82 -16.56
C VAL A 15 20.51 -19.91 -15.05
N LYS A 16 21.78 -19.93 -14.60
CA LYS A 16 22.14 -19.64 -13.21
C LYS A 16 21.91 -18.14 -12.98
N ARG A 17 20.66 -17.74 -12.79
CA ARG A 17 20.35 -16.48 -12.12
C ARG A 17 20.52 -16.75 -10.64
N ASP A 18 21.43 -16.04 -10.01
CA ASP A 18 21.56 -16.02 -8.56
C ASP A 18 20.29 -15.36 -8.00
N SER A 19 19.23 -16.16 -7.84
CA SER A 19 17.90 -15.72 -7.37
C SER A 19 17.81 -15.64 -5.84
N SER A 20 18.95 -15.64 -5.14
CA SER A 20 18.97 -15.84 -3.68
C SER A 20 18.92 -14.55 -2.85
N PHE A 21 18.83 -13.38 -3.49
CA PHE A 21 18.82 -12.09 -2.78
C PHE A 21 17.54 -11.26 -2.97
N GLU A 22 16.63 -11.61 -3.90
CA GLU A 22 15.39 -10.86 -4.16
C GLU A 22 14.18 -11.32 -3.31
N GLU A 23 14.27 -12.44 -2.61
CA GLU A 23 13.15 -12.96 -1.79
C GLU A 23 13.09 -12.44 -0.34
N LYS A 24 14.14 -11.77 0.16
CA LYS A 24 14.29 -11.52 1.60
C LYS A 24 13.74 -10.20 2.14
N CYS A 25 13.20 -9.33 1.29
CA CYS A 25 12.76 -8.01 1.75
C CYS A 25 11.24 -7.86 1.90
N TYR A 26 10.48 -8.95 1.83
CA TYR A 26 9.05 -8.94 2.06
C TYR A 26 8.67 -9.72 3.32
N GLU A 27 7.89 -9.08 4.19
CA GLU A 27 7.21 -9.75 5.30
C GLU A 27 5.79 -10.11 4.86
N ILE A 28 5.36 -11.36 5.11
CA ILE A 28 4.06 -11.86 4.69
C ILE A 28 3.23 -12.17 5.93
N ILE A 29 2.03 -11.60 6.00
CA ILE A 29 1.10 -11.78 7.10
C ILE A 29 -0.26 -12.19 6.51
N LYS A 30 -0.63 -13.46 6.70
CA LYS A 30 -1.94 -13.98 6.27
C LYS A 30 -3.03 -13.53 7.23
N GLY A 31 -4.26 -13.41 6.73
CA GLY A 31 -5.40 -13.08 7.58
C GLY A 31 -5.44 -11.60 7.98
N LYS A 32 -4.69 -10.75 7.29
CA LYS A 32 -4.54 -9.34 7.59
C LYS A 32 -4.62 -8.51 6.32
N VAL A 33 -5.15 -7.30 6.48
CA VAL A 33 -5.33 -6.31 5.41
C VAL A 33 -5.06 -4.91 5.97
N LEU A 34 -4.60 -4.01 5.11
CA LEU A 34 -4.57 -2.57 5.39
C LEU A 34 -5.73 -1.93 4.63
N ILE A 35 -6.77 -1.48 5.36
CA ILE A 35 -7.96 -0.88 4.74
C ILE A 35 -7.80 0.63 4.54
N GLY A 36 -8.67 1.22 3.71
CA GLY A 36 -8.78 2.68 3.55
C GLY A 36 -7.76 3.33 2.62
N ILE A 37 -6.67 2.64 2.25
CA ILE A 37 -5.66 3.13 1.31
C ILE A 37 -5.54 2.18 0.13
N VAL A 38 -5.86 2.67 -1.06
CA VAL A 38 -5.72 1.93 -2.33
C VAL A 38 -5.10 2.88 -3.34
N ASP A 39 -3.79 2.77 -3.56
CA ASP A 39 -3.11 3.57 -4.59
C ASP A 39 -3.30 2.95 -5.98
N GLN A 40 -3.26 1.62 -6.06
CA GLN A 40 -3.49 0.89 -7.30
C GLN A 40 -4.09 -0.49 -7.04
N LEU A 41 -5.19 -0.81 -7.74
CA LEU A 41 -5.78 -2.14 -7.79
C LEU A 41 -5.38 -2.82 -9.10
N ILE A 42 -4.86 -4.04 -9.02
CA ILE A 42 -4.42 -4.83 -10.17
C ILE A 42 -5.17 -6.15 -10.17
N GLN A 43 -5.91 -6.42 -11.25
CA GLN A 43 -6.65 -7.66 -11.45
C GLN A 43 -5.86 -8.69 -12.26
N GLY A 44 -6.29 -9.95 -12.18
CA GLY A 44 -5.67 -11.07 -12.92
C GLY A 44 -4.35 -11.55 -12.32
N ILE A 45 -4.07 -11.20 -11.07
CA ILE A 45 -2.88 -11.65 -10.34
C ILE A 45 -3.24 -12.94 -9.62
N THR A 46 -2.59 -14.04 -9.97
CA THR A 46 -2.91 -15.36 -9.42
C THR A 46 -1.91 -15.86 -8.39
N THR A 47 -0.77 -15.19 -8.26
CA THR A 47 0.29 -15.61 -7.34
C THR A 47 0.80 -14.45 -6.49
N LEU A 48 1.21 -14.78 -5.28
CA LEU A 48 1.80 -13.84 -4.33
C LEU A 48 3.10 -13.22 -4.89
N GLU A 49 3.91 -14.02 -5.57
CA GLU A 49 5.14 -13.56 -6.22
C GLU A 49 4.88 -12.52 -7.31
N GLU A 50 3.83 -12.71 -8.11
CA GLU A 50 3.46 -11.74 -9.12
C GLU A 50 3.01 -10.43 -8.45
N CYS A 51 2.24 -10.50 -7.35
CA CYS A 51 1.87 -9.30 -6.59
C CYS A 51 3.10 -8.56 -6.03
N LYS A 52 4.08 -9.28 -5.45
CA LYS A 52 5.38 -8.71 -5.04
C LYS A 52 6.10 -8.02 -6.20
N ARG A 53 6.15 -8.67 -7.37
CA ARG A 53 6.79 -8.12 -8.56
C ARG A 53 6.10 -6.84 -9.04
N ARG A 54 4.76 -6.77 -8.95
CA ARG A 54 4.02 -5.53 -9.26
C ARG A 54 4.34 -4.42 -8.28
N CYS A 55 4.37 -4.72 -6.98
CA CYS A 55 4.80 -3.80 -5.93
C CYS A 55 6.22 -3.26 -6.18
N GLN A 56 7.18 -4.12 -6.56
CA GLN A 56 8.54 -3.67 -6.86
C GLN A 56 8.60 -2.73 -8.07
N LYS A 57 7.81 -3.00 -9.11
CA LYS A 57 7.79 -2.21 -10.35
C LYS A 57 6.87 -0.99 -10.30
N SER A 58 6.07 -0.82 -9.24
CA SER A 58 5.07 0.25 -9.16
C SER A 58 5.70 1.64 -9.25
N LYS A 59 6.94 1.79 -8.75
CA LYS A 59 7.68 3.05 -8.83
C LYS A 59 8.05 3.40 -10.27
N GLU A 60 8.41 2.41 -11.07
CA GLU A 60 8.79 2.61 -12.48
C GLU A 60 7.57 2.80 -13.38
N VAL A 61 6.49 2.05 -13.11
CA VAL A 61 5.30 1.98 -13.97
C VAL A 61 4.26 3.05 -13.64
N SER A 62 4.16 3.45 -12.37
CA SER A 62 3.07 4.32 -11.89
C SER A 62 3.54 5.38 -10.89
N ASP A 63 4.86 5.54 -10.70
CA ASP A 63 5.47 6.47 -9.74
C ASP A 63 4.98 6.30 -8.28
N ILE A 64 4.49 5.10 -7.95
CA ILE A 64 4.03 4.76 -6.60
C ILE A 64 5.16 4.05 -5.87
N ILE A 65 5.61 4.60 -4.74
CA ILE A 65 6.55 3.91 -3.84
C ILE A 65 5.77 2.88 -3.03
N CYS A 66 5.76 1.62 -3.47
CA CYS A 66 5.06 0.56 -2.75
C CYS A 66 5.73 0.27 -1.40
N LYS A 67 5.04 0.62 -0.30
CA LYS A 67 5.43 0.21 1.07
C LYS A 67 4.73 -1.08 1.49
N SER A 68 3.55 -1.35 0.97
CA SER A 68 2.88 -2.64 1.17
C SER A 68 1.96 -3.00 0.02
N ALA A 69 1.57 -4.27 -0.04
CA ALA A 69 0.58 -4.79 -0.96
C ALA A 69 -0.35 -5.78 -0.26
N ILE A 70 -1.57 -5.93 -0.79
CA ILE A 70 -2.56 -6.88 -0.30
C ILE A 70 -2.93 -7.79 -1.46
N PHE A 71 -2.80 -9.09 -1.26
CA PHE A 71 -3.13 -10.09 -2.25
C PHE A 71 -4.39 -10.86 -1.84
N TYR A 72 -5.35 -10.90 -2.77
CA TYR A 72 -6.61 -11.62 -2.67
C TYR A 72 -6.62 -12.75 -3.71
N GLU A 73 -6.36 -13.98 -3.24
CA GLU A 73 -6.13 -15.12 -4.13
C GLU A 73 -7.39 -15.55 -4.91
N LYS A 74 -8.56 -15.50 -4.26
CA LYS A 74 -9.83 -15.92 -4.88
C LYS A 74 -10.28 -14.94 -5.96
N GLU A 75 -10.16 -13.66 -5.65
CA GLU A 75 -10.53 -12.53 -6.50
C GLU A 75 -9.49 -12.31 -7.61
N LYS A 76 -8.28 -12.87 -7.42
CA LYS A 76 -7.11 -12.68 -8.29
C LYS A 76 -6.71 -11.20 -8.38
N GLU A 77 -6.69 -10.55 -7.21
CA GLU A 77 -6.43 -9.13 -7.09
C GLU A 77 -5.20 -8.86 -6.24
N CYS A 78 -4.46 -7.82 -6.62
CA CYS A 78 -3.33 -7.29 -5.88
C CYS A 78 -3.55 -5.78 -5.73
N ILE A 79 -3.63 -5.33 -4.49
CA ILE A 79 -3.72 -3.92 -4.13
C ILE A 79 -2.35 -3.45 -3.73
N ILE A 80 -1.86 -2.37 -4.33
CA ILE A 80 -0.61 -1.71 -3.98
C ILE A 80 -0.92 -0.48 -3.12
N ALA A 81 -0.16 -0.32 -2.04
CA ALA A 81 -0.26 0.80 -1.12
C ALA A 81 1.10 1.46 -0.87
N SER A 82 1.09 2.79 -0.84
CA SER A 82 2.19 3.69 -0.48
C SER A 82 2.36 3.84 1.03
N GLN A 83 1.52 3.15 1.81
CA GLN A 83 1.54 3.12 3.27
C GLN A 83 1.76 1.69 3.79
N SER A 84 2.24 1.59 5.03
CA SER A 84 2.47 0.36 5.77
C SER A 84 1.64 0.32 7.05
N ARG A 85 1.61 -0.84 7.73
CA ARG A 85 1.00 -0.96 9.07
C ARG A 85 1.64 -0.04 10.11
N SER A 86 2.88 0.41 9.88
CA SER A 86 3.57 1.35 10.77
C SER A 86 3.14 2.80 10.52
N ASP A 87 2.76 3.14 9.29
CA ASP A 87 2.28 4.47 8.94
C ASP A 87 0.85 4.69 9.47
N ILE A 88 -0.01 3.66 9.38
CA ILE A 88 -1.44 3.75 9.75
C ILE A 88 -1.89 2.46 10.47
N PRO A 89 -1.49 2.27 11.75
CA PRO A 89 -1.76 1.03 12.49
C PRO A 89 -3.25 0.77 12.74
N ASP A 90 -4.05 1.83 12.88
CA ASP A 90 -5.49 1.71 13.18
C ASP A 90 -6.29 1.07 12.02
N LEU A 91 -5.74 1.09 10.80
CA LEU A 91 -6.36 0.51 9.61
C LEU A 91 -5.81 -0.88 9.26
N PHE A 92 -4.92 -1.43 10.09
CA PHE A 92 -4.39 -2.77 9.92
C PHE A 92 -5.25 -3.79 10.68
N ILE A 93 -6.16 -4.45 9.97
CA ILE A 93 -7.22 -5.28 10.56
C ILE A 93 -7.19 -6.73 10.06
N GLU A 94 -8.08 -7.56 10.60
CA GLU A 94 -8.24 -8.97 10.21
C GLU A 94 -9.14 -9.12 8.97
N ASP A 95 -8.67 -9.95 8.04
CA ASP A 95 -9.41 -10.40 6.86
C ASP A 95 -8.80 -11.74 6.44
N ASP A 96 -9.54 -12.84 6.64
CA ASP A 96 -9.08 -14.21 6.43
C ASP A 96 -8.79 -14.53 4.96
N GLN A 97 -9.31 -13.71 4.03
CA GLN A 97 -9.13 -13.87 2.59
C GLN A 97 -7.92 -13.10 2.07
N ALA A 98 -7.43 -12.14 2.86
CA ALA A 98 -6.32 -11.27 2.50
C ALA A 98 -4.97 -11.84 2.93
N VAL A 99 -3.97 -11.58 2.10
CA VAL A 99 -2.56 -11.74 2.46
C VAL A 99 -1.87 -10.39 2.36
N TYR A 100 -1.48 -9.85 3.52
CA TYR A 100 -0.69 -8.63 3.60
C TYR A 100 0.79 -8.90 3.31
N ILE A 101 1.40 -8.03 2.53
CA ILE A 101 2.78 -8.11 2.07
C ILE A 101 3.45 -6.77 2.38
N GLU A 102 4.37 -6.73 3.33
CA GLU A 102 5.10 -5.51 3.68
C GLU A 102 6.44 -5.43 2.95
N ASN A 103 6.72 -4.28 2.32
CA ASN A 103 7.97 -4.05 1.62
C ASN A 103 9.02 -3.43 2.56
N THR A 104 9.90 -4.28 3.08
CA THR A 104 11.01 -3.86 3.95
C THR A 104 12.27 -3.46 3.18
N CYS A 105 12.32 -3.64 1.86
CA CYS A 105 13.48 -3.22 1.04
C CYS A 105 13.76 -1.72 1.17
N LEU A 106 12.71 -0.91 1.35
CA LEU A 106 12.82 0.55 1.49
C LEU A 106 13.56 0.98 2.76
N SER A 107 13.61 0.13 3.78
CA SER A 107 14.33 0.39 5.03
C SER A 107 15.83 0.06 4.93
N GLN A 108 16.20 -0.91 4.06
CA GLN A 108 17.58 -1.41 3.94
C GLN A 108 18.46 -0.55 3.04
N SER A 109 17.87 0.24 2.13
CA SER A 109 18.59 1.21 1.30
C SER A 109 19.08 2.46 2.07
N GLY A 110 18.79 2.54 3.37
CA GLY A 110 19.07 3.69 4.24
C GLY A 110 20.30 3.59 5.14
N SER A 111 21.19 2.60 5.00
CA SER A 111 22.43 2.52 5.79
C SER A 111 23.49 3.51 5.30
N SER A 112 23.18 4.82 5.25
CA SER A 112 24.14 5.92 5.19
C SER A 112 23.55 7.34 5.34
N ILE A 113 22.36 7.61 5.88
CA ILE A 113 22.06 9.00 6.32
C ILE A 113 21.31 9.01 7.65
N LYS A 114 21.90 9.74 8.59
CA LYS A 114 21.50 9.89 9.98
C LYS A 114 20.11 10.49 10.12
N LYS A 115 19.33 9.85 11.00
CA LYS A 115 18.23 10.35 11.84
C LYS A 115 18.17 11.89 11.96
N LEU A 116 17.11 12.49 11.41
CA LEU A 116 16.57 13.76 11.89
C LEU A 116 15.13 13.51 12.36
N GLN A 117 14.89 13.76 13.65
CA GLN A 117 13.62 13.57 14.35
C GLN A 117 12.80 14.85 14.34
N LYS A 118 11.46 14.67 14.26
CA LYS A 118 10.37 15.63 14.63
C LYS A 118 10.39 16.92 13.80
N MET A 119 9.28 17.59 13.49
CA MET A 119 8.07 18.04 14.19
C MET A 119 7.04 18.36 13.08
N GLY A 120 5.73 18.41 13.25
CA GLY A 120 4.85 18.46 14.40
C GLY A 120 3.43 18.35 13.87
N GLU A 121 2.59 17.74 14.68
CA GLU A 121 1.14 17.71 14.52
C GLU A 121 0.63 19.14 14.71
N THR A 122 0.15 19.77 13.64
CA THR A 122 -0.69 20.97 13.72
C THR A 122 -1.92 20.65 12.91
N VAL A 123 -2.92 20.13 13.63
CA VAL A 123 -4.28 19.93 13.13
C VAL A 123 -4.83 21.32 12.75
N PRO A 124 -5.25 21.57 11.51
CA PRO A 124 -6.12 22.68 11.23
C PRO A 124 -7.52 22.28 11.67
N GLU A 125 -8.11 23.04 12.59
CA GLU A 125 -9.53 22.96 12.90
C GLU A 125 -10.34 23.13 11.60
N ILE A 126 -10.98 22.05 11.15
CA ILE A 126 -11.98 22.12 10.09
C ILE A 126 -13.29 22.60 10.73
N SER A 127 -13.66 23.84 10.42
CA SER A 127 -14.96 24.42 10.72
C SER A 127 -16.00 23.85 9.76
N THR A 128 -16.78 22.86 10.19
CA THR A 128 -18.01 22.44 9.50
C THR A 128 -19.19 23.31 9.93
N GLN A 129 -19.93 23.74 8.92
CA GLN A 129 -21.04 24.68 8.92
C GLN A 129 -22.33 24.03 9.45
N ASP A 130 -23.21 24.82 10.07
CA ASP A 130 -24.67 24.68 9.94
C ASP A 130 -25.38 26.01 10.27
N THR A 131 -26.04 26.57 9.25
CA THR A 131 -27.09 27.62 9.26
C THR A 131 -28.42 27.08 9.86
N PRO A 132 -29.54 27.82 10.07
CA PRO A 132 -29.83 29.27 10.05
C PRO A 132 -30.71 29.80 11.23
N THR A 133 -30.99 31.11 11.23
CA THR A 133 -32.16 31.81 11.86
C THR A 133 -32.05 32.20 13.35
N THR A 134 -31.96 33.50 13.64
CA THR A 134 -33.08 34.33 14.18
C THR A 134 -32.58 35.74 14.56
N THR A 135 -33.08 36.73 13.83
CA THR A 135 -33.45 38.09 14.24
C THR A 135 -33.15 38.51 15.70
N LYS A 136 -32.38 39.60 15.88
CA LYS A 136 -32.77 40.73 16.75
C LYS A 136 -31.93 41.99 16.53
N VAL A 137 -32.61 42.99 15.98
CA VAL A 137 -32.26 44.40 15.87
C VAL A 137 -32.03 45.01 17.26
N LYS A 138 -30.95 45.80 17.40
CA LYS A 138 -30.68 46.64 18.57
C LYS A 138 -31.78 47.69 18.71
N ARG A 139 -32.42 47.77 19.87
CA ARG A 139 -33.25 48.91 20.28
C ARG A 139 -32.98 49.24 21.74
N ASP A 140 -32.40 50.43 21.89
CA ASP A 140 -32.59 51.46 22.89
C ASP A 140 -32.87 51.10 24.36
N GLY A 141 -32.10 51.76 25.22
CA GLY A 141 -32.13 51.64 26.66
C GLY A 141 -33.48 52.01 27.26
N SER A 142 -33.85 51.25 28.29
CA SER A 142 -34.90 51.63 29.23
C SER A 142 -34.28 52.17 30.51
N LYS A 143 -34.84 53.30 30.94
CA LYS A 143 -34.56 54.08 32.14
C LYS A 143 -34.85 53.33 33.45
N GLN A 144 -34.19 53.83 34.50
CA GLN A 144 -34.74 54.33 35.79
C GLN A 144 -34.50 53.52 37.08
N ARG A 145 -34.21 54.32 38.13
CA ARG A 145 -34.18 54.13 39.60
C ARG A 145 -32.81 53.77 40.20
N LEU A 146 -32.32 54.43 41.25
CA LEU A 146 -32.92 55.33 42.25
C LEU A 146 -32.35 56.75 42.20
#